data_AF-A0A2E9WEU1-F1
#
_entry.id   AF-A0A2E9WEU1-F1
#
_cell.length_a   1.000
_cell.length_b   1.000
_cell.length_c   1.000
_cell.angle_alpha   90.00
_cell.angle_beta   90.00
_cell.angle_gamma   90.00
#
_symmetry.space_group_name_H-M   'P 1'
#
loop_
_entity.id
_entity.type
_entity.pdbx_description
1 polymer ?
#
loop_
_entity_poly.entity_id
_entity_poly.type
_entity_poly.pdbx_seq_one_letter_code
_entity_poly.pdbx_strand_id
1 'polypeptide(L)'
;MDHDPDRLTLWPSYFDVRRSRRSGRRVSKDAAVKKPDLEGLYTAARAVGLRKIKREVNAARPSDPHAREGRLIVSRSGAEADAGASSKEEIMQIIGTTWREQRKKEHENATRPATTRTQGGQRPRKQGKTRGNTSRRRSFKR
;
A
#
# COMPACT_ATOMS: atom_id res chain seq x y z
N MET A 1 16.93 9.25 30.36
CA MET A 1 16.20 8.75 29.17
C MET A 1 15.07 7.89 29.69
N ASP A 2 13.88 8.47 29.79
CA ASP A 2 12.71 7.82 30.37
C ASP A 2 12.28 6.66 29.48
N HIS A 3 12.76 5.46 29.83
CA HIS A 3 12.28 4.20 29.28
C HIS A 3 10.94 3.90 29.92
N ASP A 4 9.92 4.66 29.51
CA ASP A 4 8.55 4.28 29.80
C ASP A 4 8.26 2.97 29.06
N PRO A 5 8.06 1.84 29.78
CA PRO A 5 7.84 0.54 29.16
C PRO A 5 6.52 0.50 28.37
N ASP A 6 5.60 1.42 28.67
CA ASP A 6 4.35 1.60 27.94
C ASP A 6 4.57 2.30 26.59
N ARG A 7 5.66 3.03 26.42
CA ARG A 7 5.90 3.84 25.23
C ARG A 7 6.66 3.08 24.15
N LEU A 8 5.94 2.62 23.15
CA LEU A 8 6.49 1.93 21.98
C LEU A 8 6.89 2.92 20.87
N THR A 9 8.17 2.97 20.55
CA THR A 9 8.67 3.73 19.38
C THR A 9 8.73 2.85 18.13
N LEU A 10 8.01 3.26 17.10
CA LEU A 10 7.95 2.65 15.78
C LEU A 10 8.66 3.56 14.76
N TRP A 11 9.55 2.96 13.97
CA TRP A 11 10.25 3.64 12.88
C TRP A 11 9.72 3.10 11.54
N PRO A 12 9.51 3.94 10.51
CA PRO A 12 9.11 3.48 9.18
C PRO A 12 10.06 2.39 8.64
N SER A 13 11.38 2.56 8.83
CA SER A 13 12.39 1.56 8.45
C SER A 13 12.19 0.15 9.06
N TYR A 14 11.44 -0.01 10.15
CA TYR A 14 11.14 -1.34 10.70
C TYR A 14 10.27 -2.18 9.76
N PHE A 15 9.51 -1.51 8.89
CA PHE A 15 8.61 -2.12 7.92
C PHE A 15 9.20 -2.17 6.52
N ASP A 16 10.44 -1.69 6.29
CA ASP A 16 11.01 -1.67 4.94
C ASP A 16 11.37 -3.07 4.45
N VAL A 17 10.69 -3.53 3.41
CA VAL A 17 10.95 -4.83 2.77
C VAL A 17 12.35 -4.92 2.16
N ARG A 18 12.93 -3.79 1.75
CA ARG A 18 14.25 -3.72 1.10
C ARG A 18 15.39 -3.91 2.11
N ARG A 19 15.16 -3.58 3.39
CA ARG A 19 16.13 -3.78 4.46
C ARG A 19 16.05 -5.21 4.97
N SER A 20 17.18 -5.83 5.28
CA SER A 20 17.22 -7.13 5.96
C SER A 20 16.84 -7.00 7.44
N ARG A 21 16.59 -8.12 8.15
CA ARG A 21 16.37 -8.10 9.61
C ARG A 21 17.58 -7.53 10.36
N ARG A 22 18.78 -7.89 9.93
CA ARG A 22 20.05 -7.36 10.48
C ARG A 22 20.21 -5.85 10.24
N SER A 23 19.68 -5.33 9.12
CA SER A 23 19.73 -3.90 8.76
C SER A 23 18.59 -3.07 9.39
N GLY A 24 17.70 -3.71 10.17
CA GLY A 24 16.72 -3.03 11.01
C GLY A 24 15.25 -3.31 10.70
N ARG A 25 14.93 -4.15 9.70
CA ARG A 25 13.54 -4.63 9.53
C ARG A 25 13.14 -5.49 10.72
N ARG A 26 12.01 -5.18 11.37
CA ARG A 26 11.52 -5.93 12.54
C ARG A 26 10.40 -6.89 12.20
N VAL A 27 9.60 -6.59 11.17
CA VAL A 27 8.46 -7.41 10.77
C VAL A 27 8.83 -8.54 9.80
N SER A 28 7.88 -9.47 9.63
CA SER A 28 7.95 -10.52 8.60
C SER A 28 8.01 -9.90 7.20
N LYS A 29 8.40 -10.67 6.18
CA LYS A 29 8.32 -10.17 4.81
C LYS A 29 6.87 -9.93 4.41
N ASP A 30 5.89 -10.61 5.02
CA ASP A 30 4.48 -10.49 4.66
C ASP A 30 3.80 -9.25 5.24
N ALA A 31 4.32 -8.72 6.34
CA ALA A 31 3.88 -7.46 6.94
C ALA A 31 4.78 -6.27 6.56
N ALA A 32 5.77 -6.45 5.68
CA ALA A 32 6.66 -5.38 5.24
C ALA A 32 6.08 -4.58 4.07
N VAL A 33 6.46 -3.30 3.91
CA VAL A 33 6.00 -2.40 2.85
C VAL A 33 7.18 -1.92 2.01
N LYS A 34 6.94 -1.67 0.72
CA LYS A 34 7.92 -1.09 -0.20
C LYS A 34 7.92 0.43 -0.03
N LYS A 35 9.07 1.00 0.36
CA LYS A 35 9.24 2.44 0.67
C LYS A 35 8.28 2.91 1.78
N PRO A 36 8.48 2.48 3.04
CA PRO A 36 7.65 2.91 4.14
C PRO A 36 7.81 4.41 4.42
N ASP A 37 6.69 5.07 4.68
CA ASP A 37 6.58 6.50 4.98
C ASP A 37 5.90 6.74 6.33
N LEU A 38 6.18 7.88 6.98
CA LEU A 38 5.61 8.19 8.30
C LEU A 38 4.08 8.34 8.25
N GLU A 39 3.56 8.97 7.21
CA GLU A 39 2.12 9.21 7.04
C GLU A 39 1.36 7.90 6.76
N GLY A 40 1.92 7.04 5.91
CA GLY A 40 1.41 5.68 5.72
C GLY A 40 1.40 4.88 7.03
N LEU A 41 2.48 4.95 7.82
CA LEU A 41 2.55 4.27 9.12
C LEU A 41 1.49 4.81 10.10
N TYR A 42 1.30 6.13 10.14
CA TYR A 42 0.27 6.77 10.98
C TYR A 42 -1.14 6.34 10.57
N THR A 43 -1.44 6.34 9.27
CA THR A 43 -2.74 5.92 8.73
C THR A 43 -3.02 4.45 9.02
N ALA A 44 -2.02 3.58 8.86
CA ALA A 44 -2.14 2.16 9.18
C ALA A 44 -2.36 1.94 10.68
N ALA A 45 -1.60 2.62 11.55
CA ALA A 45 -1.78 2.54 13.00
C ALA A 45 -3.19 2.97 13.43
N ARG A 46 -3.74 4.04 12.82
CA ARG A 46 -5.12 4.47 13.06
C ARG A 46 -6.15 3.47 12.57
N ALA A 47 -5.91 2.84 11.43
CA ALA A 47 -6.82 1.84 10.86
C ALA A 47 -6.89 0.57 11.72
N VAL A 48 -5.80 0.23 12.43
CA VAL A 48 -5.77 -0.85 13.43
C VAL A 48 -6.57 -0.48 14.70
N GLY A 49 -6.90 0.80 14.89
CA GLY A 49 -7.67 1.29 16.03
C GLY A 49 -6.82 1.99 17.09
N LEU A 50 -5.51 2.15 16.89
CA LEU A 50 -4.63 2.78 17.87
C LEU A 50 -4.95 4.27 18.03
N ARG A 51 -5.48 4.66 19.18
CA ARG A 51 -5.91 6.05 19.44
C ARG A 51 -4.79 6.91 20.02
N LYS A 52 -3.98 6.32 20.92
CA LYS A 52 -2.88 7.01 21.61
C LYS A 52 -1.59 6.95 20.78
N ILE A 53 -1.53 7.78 19.73
CA ILE A 53 -0.38 7.85 18.83
C ILE A 53 0.16 9.28 18.72
N LYS A 54 1.48 9.44 18.77
CA LYS A 54 2.19 10.70 18.59
C LYS A 54 3.15 10.61 17.42
N ARG A 55 3.03 11.54 16.47
CA ARG A 55 3.92 11.65 15.30
C ARG A 55 5.03 12.66 15.57
N GLU A 56 6.26 12.31 15.21
CA GLU A 56 7.42 13.21 15.28
C GLU A 56 8.19 13.14 13.95
N VAL A 57 8.00 14.16 13.10
CA VAL A 57 8.49 14.18 11.71
C VAL A 57 10.01 14.35 11.63
N ASN A 58 10.60 15.14 12.51
CA ASN A 58 12.04 15.47 12.48
C ASN A 58 12.91 14.49 13.29
N ALA A 59 12.36 13.36 13.72
CA ALA A 59 13.12 12.39 14.50
C ALA A 59 14.06 11.59 13.58
N ALA A 60 15.32 11.50 14.00
CA ALA A 60 16.33 10.67 13.36
C ALA A 60 16.54 9.39 14.17
N ARG A 61 16.67 8.26 13.47
CA ARG A 61 16.95 6.98 14.12
C ARG A 61 18.42 6.96 14.53
N PRO A 62 18.79 6.50 15.75
CA PRO A 62 20.18 6.47 16.18
C PRO A 62 21.12 5.69 15.25
N SER A 63 20.61 4.65 14.59
CA SER A 63 21.37 3.85 13.62
C SER A 63 21.38 4.41 12.19
N ASP A 64 20.64 5.49 11.92
CA ASP A 64 20.61 6.17 10.63
C ASP A 64 20.27 7.67 10.81
N PRO A 65 21.23 8.47 11.32
CA PRO A 65 20.97 9.87 11.69
C PRO A 65 20.58 10.78 10.51
N HIS A 66 20.99 10.42 9.29
CA HIS A 66 20.78 11.23 8.09
C HIS A 66 19.39 11.03 7.48
N ALA A 67 18.76 9.86 7.68
CA ALA A 67 17.51 9.51 7.02
C ALA A 67 16.31 10.39 7.43
N ARG A 68 16.32 10.96 8.66
CA ARG A 68 15.25 11.83 9.21
C ARG A 68 13.84 11.37 8.83
N GLU A 69 13.60 10.06 8.93
CA GLU A 69 12.35 9.42 8.49
C GLU A 69 11.15 9.74 9.40
N GLY A 70 11.42 10.33 10.57
CA GLY A 70 10.44 10.54 11.62
C GLY A 70 10.14 9.26 12.40
N ARG A 71 9.50 9.41 13.56
CA ARG A 71 9.08 8.30 14.41
C ARG A 71 7.62 8.42 14.79
N LEU A 72 6.99 7.27 14.95
CA LEU A 72 5.67 7.14 15.53
C LEU A 72 5.82 6.57 16.94
N ILE A 73 5.14 7.17 17.90
CA ILE A 73 5.16 6.72 19.28
C ILE A 73 3.76 6.29 19.68
N VAL A 74 3.63 5.07 20.17
CA VAL A 74 2.38 4.39 20.48
C VAL A 74 2.41 3.95 21.95
N SER A 75 1.29 4.06 22.66
CA SER A 75 1.13 3.45 23.99
C SER A 75 0.78 1.96 23.87
N ARG A 76 1.50 1.08 24.58
CA ARG A 76 1.25 -0.36 24.60
C ARG A 76 -0.07 -0.70 25.28
N SER A 77 -0.34 -0.09 26.43
CA SER A 77 -1.61 -0.18 27.16
C SER A 77 -2.80 0.24 26.28
N GLY A 78 -2.61 1.30 25.48
CA GLY A 78 -3.58 1.73 24.48
C GLY A 78 -3.76 0.71 23.36
N ALA A 79 -2.66 0.12 22.88
CA ALA A 79 -2.71 -0.90 21.83
C ALA A 79 -3.36 -2.21 22.29
N GLU A 80 -3.14 -2.61 23.53
CA GLU A 80 -3.78 -3.77 24.13
C GLU A 80 -5.30 -3.53 24.25
N ALA A 81 -5.71 -2.35 24.74
CA ALA A 81 -7.12 -2.01 24.87
C ALA A 81 -7.84 -1.82 23.52
N ASP A 82 -7.19 -1.17 22.55
CA ASP A 82 -7.83 -0.80 21.27
C ASP A 82 -7.72 -1.92 20.22
N ALA A 83 -6.59 -2.64 20.17
CA ALA A 83 -6.29 -3.62 19.13
C ALA A 83 -6.16 -5.06 19.64
N GLY A 84 -6.27 -5.30 20.95
CA GLY A 84 -6.15 -6.62 21.56
C GLY A 84 -4.72 -7.21 21.52
N ALA A 85 -3.75 -6.43 21.07
CA ALA A 85 -2.38 -6.88 20.86
C ALA A 85 -1.54 -6.57 22.11
N SER A 86 -1.08 -7.63 22.77
CA SER A 86 -0.34 -7.52 24.05
C SER A 86 1.18 -7.47 23.84
N SER A 87 1.66 -7.96 22.68
CA SER A 87 3.07 -7.93 22.33
C SER A 87 3.43 -6.79 21.37
N LYS A 88 4.61 -6.21 21.60
CA LYS A 88 5.24 -5.25 20.66
C LYS A 88 5.34 -5.80 19.24
N GLU A 89 5.70 -7.08 19.11
CA GLU A 89 5.85 -7.71 17.81
C GLU A 89 4.50 -7.88 17.12
N GLU A 90 3.49 -8.31 17.86
CA GLU A 90 2.11 -8.47 17.37
C GLU A 90 1.55 -7.14 16.84
N ILE A 91 1.70 -6.06 17.63
CA ILE A 91 1.34 -4.69 17.20
C ILE A 91 2.04 -4.35 15.88
N MET A 92 3.35 -4.62 15.77
CA MET A 92 4.09 -4.37 14.53
C MET A 92 3.58 -5.24 13.37
N GLN A 93 3.26 -6.51 13.58
CA GLN A 93 2.74 -7.36 12.49
C GLN A 93 1.38 -6.86 12.02
N ILE A 94 0.45 -6.58 12.94
CA ILE A 94 -0.92 -6.13 12.62
C ILE A 94 -0.89 -4.79 11.87
N ILE A 95 -0.06 -3.84 12.30
CA ILE A 95 0.13 -2.58 11.58
C ILE A 95 0.69 -2.86 10.18
N GLY A 96 1.68 -3.72 10.07
CA GLY A 96 2.34 -4.01 8.80
C GLY A 96 1.44 -4.72 7.78
N THR A 97 0.63 -5.70 8.22
CA THR A 97 -0.36 -6.38 7.37
C THR A 97 -1.43 -5.40 6.90
N THR A 98 -2.00 -4.61 7.81
CA THR A 98 -3.00 -3.58 7.50
C THR A 98 -2.45 -2.55 6.51
N TRP A 99 -1.22 -2.10 6.72
CA TRP A 99 -0.58 -1.12 5.84
C TRP A 99 -0.37 -1.66 4.43
N ARG A 100 0.07 -2.92 4.32
CA ARG A 100 0.22 -3.57 3.01
C ARG A 100 -1.11 -3.72 2.30
N GLU A 101 -2.16 -4.10 3.01
CA GLU A 101 -3.50 -4.22 2.44
C GLU A 101 -4.01 -2.88 1.91
N GLN A 102 -3.78 -1.78 2.62
CA GLN A 102 -4.10 -0.44 2.16
C GLN A 102 -3.35 -0.12 0.86
N ARG A 103 -2.03 -0.34 0.81
CA ARG A 103 -1.22 -0.15 -0.40
C ARG A 103 -1.67 -1.02 -1.57
N LYS A 104 -2.09 -2.26 -1.30
CA LYS A 104 -2.62 -3.18 -2.33
C LYS A 104 -3.96 -2.67 -2.86
N LYS A 105 -4.87 -2.23 -2.00
CA LYS A 105 -6.16 -1.64 -2.39
C LYS A 105 -5.98 -0.34 -3.18
N GLU A 106 -5.04 0.52 -2.78
CA GLU A 106 -4.66 1.73 -3.53
C GLU A 106 -4.15 1.38 -4.93
N HIS A 107 -3.21 0.43 -5.03
CA HIS A 107 -2.67 0.00 -6.31
C HIS A 107 -3.74 -0.67 -7.18
N GLU A 108 -4.60 -1.52 -6.61
CA GLU A 108 -5.70 -2.14 -7.33
C GLU A 108 -6.68 -1.09 -7.86
N ASN A 109 -7.11 -0.14 -7.04
CA ASN A 109 -7.97 0.95 -7.49
C ASN A 109 -7.30 1.82 -8.57
N ALA A 110 -5.99 2.04 -8.50
CA ALA A 110 -5.25 2.80 -9.51
C ALA A 110 -5.03 2.01 -10.82
N THR A 111 -4.95 0.67 -10.74
CA THR A 111 -4.69 -0.21 -11.89
C THR A 111 -5.96 -0.74 -12.53
N ARG A 112 -7.13 -0.60 -11.88
CA ARG A 112 -8.43 -0.95 -12.46
C ARG A 112 -8.63 -0.15 -13.76
N PRO A 113 -8.60 -0.81 -14.95
CA PRO A 113 -8.94 -0.11 -16.17
C PRO A 113 -10.41 0.31 -16.09
N ALA A 114 -10.73 1.52 -16.56
CA ALA A 114 -12.08 2.05 -16.64
C ALA A 114 -12.94 1.32 -17.69
N THR A 115 -13.14 0.01 -17.53
CA THR A 115 -13.98 -0.86 -18.36
C THR A 115 -14.89 -1.61 -17.39
N THR A 116 -16.19 -1.35 -17.30
CA THR A 116 -17.18 -1.39 -18.38
C THR A 116 -18.36 -0.44 -18.07
N ARG A 117 -18.57 0.58 -18.91
CA ARG A 117 -19.91 1.16 -19.12
C ARG A 117 -20.24 1.13 -20.61
N THR A 118 -20.43 -0.08 -21.13
CA THR A 118 -21.18 -0.25 -22.38
C THR A 118 -22.65 -0.04 -22.04
N GLN A 119 -23.09 1.22 -22.03
CA GLN A 119 -24.50 1.56 -22.11
C GLN A 119 -24.79 2.09 -23.51
N GLY A 120 -25.56 1.28 -24.25
CA GLY A 120 -26.56 1.73 -25.23
C GLY A 120 -26.10 2.68 -26.33
N GLY A 121 -25.79 2.12 -27.50
CA GLY A 121 -25.68 2.87 -28.74
C GLY A 121 -26.03 2.00 -29.93
N GLN A 122 -27.32 1.70 -30.12
CA GLN A 122 -27.81 1.12 -31.36
C GLN A 122 -27.38 2.02 -32.52
N ARG A 123 -26.56 1.49 -33.44
CA ARG A 123 -26.43 2.10 -34.77
C ARG A 123 -27.38 1.36 -35.71
N PRO A 124 -28.38 2.04 -36.29
CA PRO A 124 -29.33 1.40 -37.20
C PRO A 124 -28.61 0.95 -38.47
N ARG A 125 -28.94 -0.28 -38.91
CA ARG A 125 -28.60 -0.83 -40.21
C ARG A 125 -29.04 0.16 -41.30
N LYS A 126 -28.10 0.77 -42.03
CA LYS A 126 -28.39 1.46 -43.29
C LYS A 126 -28.29 0.46 -44.44
N GLN A 127 -29.46 0.10 -44.93
CA GLN A 127 -29.72 -0.62 -46.17
C GLN A 127 -29.69 0.39 -47.33
N GLY A 128 -29.08 0.00 -48.46
CA GLY A 128 -29.06 0.74 -49.73
C GLY A 128 -27.65 1.23 -50.10
N LYS A 129 -27.11 1.01 -51.31
CA LYS A 129 -27.75 0.74 -52.59
C LYS A 129 -26.71 0.15 -53.56
N THR A 130 -27.17 -0.80 -54.37
CA THR A 130 -26.51 -1.40 -55.53
C THR A 130 -25.90 -0.38 -56.50
N ARG A 131 -24.75 -0.73 -57.12
CA ARG A 131 -24.50 -0.66 -58.58
C ARG A 131 -23.04 -1.00 -58.96
N GLY A 132 -22.87 -2.07 -59.75
CA GLY A 132 -21.83 -2.33 -60.78
C GLY A 132 -20.35 -2.23 -60.38
N ASN A 133 -19.38 -2.79 -61.10
CA ASN A 133 -19.34 -3.61 -62.30
C ASN A 133 -17.86 -4.03 -62.49
N THR A 134 -17.65 -5.25 -62.99
CA THR A 134 -16.52 -5.65 -63.87
C THR A 134 -15.11 -5.82 -63.27
N SER A 135 -14.75 -7.10 -63.13
CA SER A 135 -13.64 -7.76 -63.84
C SER A 135 -12.20 -7.29 -63.58
N ARG A 136 -11.32 -8.17 -63.09
CA ARG A 136 -10.61 -9.17 -63.91
C ARG A 136 -9.75 -10.06 -63.02
N ARG A 137 -9.95 -11.37 -63.16
CA ARG A 137 -8.99 -12.42 -62.78
C ARG A 137 -7.67 -12.14 -63.48
N ARG A 138 -6.55 -12.21 -62.77
CA ARG A 138 -5.27 -12.65 -63.36
C ARG A 138 -4.52 -13.54 -62.38
N SER A 139 -4.60 -14.83 -62.69
CA SER A 139 -3.64 -15.89 -62.38
C SER A 139 -2.22 -15.44 -62.76
N PHE A 140 -1.25 -15.69 -61.89
CA PHE A 140 0.09 -16.07 -62.33
C PHE A 140 0.61 -17.25 -61.51
N LYS A 141 1.08 -18.24 -62.28
CA LYS A 141 1.61 -19.57 -61.97
C LYS A 141 3.08 -19.43 -61.51
N ARG A 142 3.56 -20.51 -60.89
CA ARG A 142 4.96 -20.91 -60.60
C ARG A 142 5.99 -20.40 -61.60
#